data_AF-A0A6L7X4U3-F1
#
_entry.id   AF-A0A6L7X4U3-F1
#
_cell.length_a   1.000
_cell.length_b   1.000
_cell.length_c   1.000
_cell.angle_alpha   90.00
_cell.angle_beta   90.00
_cell.angle_gamma   90.00
#
_symmetry.space_group_name_H-M   'P 1'
#
loop_
_entity.id
_entity.type
_entity.pdbx_description
1 polymer ?
#
loop_
_entity_poly.entity_id
_entity_poly.type
_entity_poly.pdbx_seq_one_letter_code
_entity_poly.pdbx_strand_id
1 'polypeptide(L)'
;MNKKTGTAREAPFDLAAEFEGARLAARLFGGESAGSYLVAGRLIRFDRLPVGDLGLLTVGFRITDRPREKWTRRFNQFKYGQPSAVRAATRTLCAAFGMFRLDGDPRVVVVSSVPSGQNVVRNDTPASKLASALAGSRGWEWLPHHVTKDRHPSLTGIASAADRDATVDGKYLAAPIGGEPGLVIVVDDFCTRGATFTDIARAIRESNPGWEIQPVSLAKTERAAYWKGELTNAHIPDYLDAAWRGDPAVASPFF
;
A
#
# COMPACT_ATOMS: atom_id res chain seq x y z
N MET A 1 -47.96 4.98 4.06
CA MET A 1 -46.68 4.25 3.91
C MET A 1 -45.61 5.25 3.47
N ASN A 2 -44.74 5.69 4.37
CA ASN A 2 -43.66 6.65 4.06
C ASN A 2 -42.32 5.98 4.45
N LYS A 3 -41.51 5.60 3.46
CA LYS A 3 -40.15 5.09 3.68
C LYS A 3 -39.21 6.27 3.89
N LYS A 4 -38.79 6.48 5.15
CA LYS A 4 -37.69 7.40 5.48
C LYS A 4 -36.36 6.73 5.12
N THR A 5 -35.66 7.26 4.13
CA THR A 5 -34.26 6.96 3.82
C THR A 5 -33.37 7.71 4.81
N GLY A 6 -32.86 7.00 5.82
CA GLY A 6 -31.85 7.52 6.73
C GLY A 6 -30.49 7.54 6.04
N THR A 7 -29.96 8.73 5.76
CA THR A 7 -28.56 8.93 5.42
C THR A 7 -27.72 8.71 6.68
N ALA A 8 -26.91 7.65 6.71
CA ALA A 8 -25.90 7.47 7.75
C ALA A 8 -24.90 8.63 7.68
N ARG A 9 -24.86 9.46 8.72
CA ARG A 9 -23.79 10.45 8.91
C ARG A 9 -22.54 9.68 9.33
N GLU A 10 -21.48 9.76 8.51
CA GLU A 10 -20.15 9.32 8.92
C GLU A 10 -19.76 10.08 10.19
N ALA A 11 -19.37 9.34 11.23
CA ALA A 11 -18.92 9.91 12.49
C ALA A 11 -17.61 10.70 12.27
N PRO A 12 -17.41 11.84 12.97
CA PRO A 12 -16.16 12.57 12.91
C PRO A 12 -15.01 11.70 13.41
N PHE A 13 -13.93 11.68 12.62
CA PHE A 13 -12.68 10.99 12.89
C PHE A 13 -12.05 11.50 14.20
N ASP A 14 -11.94 10.61 15.20
CA ASP A 14 -11.38 10.90 16.51
C ASP A 14 -9.84 10.79 16.48
N LEU A 15 -9.18 11.90 16.81
CA LEU A 15 -7.72 12.07 16.81
C LEU A 15 -7.03 11.45 18.03
N ALA A 16 -7.77 10.95 19.03
CA ALA A 16 -7.19 10.54 20.32
C ALA A 16 -6.66 9.09 20.39
N ALA A 17 -6.81 8.28 19.35
CA ALA A 17 -6.37 6.89 19.36
C ALA A 17 -4.99 6.72 18.70
N GLU A 18 -3.97 7.38 19.20
CA GLU A 18 -2.56 7.01 18.97
C GLU A 18 -2.18 5.93 20.00
N PHE A 19 -1.54 4.81 19.64
CA PHE A 19 -0.51 4.18 20.51
C PHE A 19 0.27 2.97 19.94
N GLU A 20 -0.12 2.32 18.83
CA GLU A 20 0.72 1.24 18.23
C GLU A 20 1.44 1.69 16.94
N GLY A 21 0.80 2.52 16.11
CA GLY A 21 1.43 3.06 14.89
C GLY A 21 2.68 3.93 15.15
N ALA A 22 2.77 4.57 16.32
CA ALA A 22 3.86 5.48 16.69
C ALA A 22 5.20 4.75 16.93
N ARG A 23 5.19 3.50 17.40
CA ARG A 23 6.43 2.72 17.64
C ARG A 23 7.08 2.28 16.33
N LEU A 24 6.28 1.78 15.38
CA LEU A 24 6.73 1.49 14.03
C LEU A 24 7.14 2.78 13.30
N ALA A 25 6.44 3.90 13.55
CA ALA A 25 6.82 5.20 13.00
C ALA A 25 8.19 5.67 13.50
N ALA A 26 8.43 5.58 14.80
CA ALA A 26 9.69 5.97 15.41
C ALA A 26 10.85 5.09 14.91
N ARG A 27 10.64 3.78 14.79
CA ARG A 27 11.61 2.82 14.24
C ARG A 27 11.92 3.01 12.75
N LEU A 28 10.95 3.47 11.96
CA LEU A 28 11.10 3.56 10.51
C LEU A 28 11.40 4.99 10.00
N PHE A 29 10.95 6.04 10.71
CA PHE A 29 10.73 7.35 10.07
C PHE A 29 11.13 8.61 10.85
N GLY A 30 11.35 8.56 12.16
CA GLY A 30 11.94 9.67 12.94
C GLY A 30 11.47 11.12 12.64
N GLY A 31 10.18 11.39 12.36
CA GLY A 31 9.69 12.72 11.93
C GLY A 31 8.36 13.20 12.54
N GLU A 32 8.09 14.51 12.46
CA GLU A 32 6.93 15.26 13.03
C GLU A 32 5.73 15.43 12.07
N SER A 33 4.51 15.58 12.62
CA SER A 33 3.20 15.49 11.92
C SER A 33 2.61 16.82 11.43
N ALA A 34 1.86 16.75 10.30
CA ALA A 34 0.97 17.82 9.84
C ALA A 34 -0.25 17.21 9.12
N GLY A 35 -1.38 17.09 9.81
CA GLY A 35 -2.56 16.37 9.30
C GLY A 35 -2.34 14.86 9.27
N SER A 36 -3.36 14.08 8.93
CA SER A 36 -3.40 12.60 9.04
C SER A 36 -2.41 11.82 8.15
N TYR A 37 -1.37 12.49 7.64
CA TYR A 37 -0.27 11.87 6.95
C TYR A 37 1.09 12.50 7.32
N LEU A 38 2.09 11.65 7.56
CA LEU A 38 3.49 12.02 7.76
C LEU A 38 4.24 11.88 6.44
N VAL A 39 5.09 12.85 6.06
CA VAL A 39 6.10 12.62 5.01
C VAL A 39 7.25 11.86 5.65
N ALA A 40 7.02 10.57 5.78
CA ALA A 40 7.89 9.63 6.45
C ALA A 40 8.99 9.21 5.48
N GLY A 41 10.06 10.00 5.39
CA GLY A 41 11.13 9.77 4.42
C GLY A 41 10.59 9.66 2.99
N ARG A 42 10.10 10.77 2.41
CA ARG A 42 9.79 10.89 0.97
C ARG A 42 8.65 9.99 0.45
N LEU A 43 8.08 9.12 1.29
CA LEU A 43 6.78 8.47 1.12
C LEU A 43 5.71 9.24 1.91
N ILE A 44 4.46 9.18 1.45
CA ILE A 44 3.30 9.52 2.25
C ILE A 44 3.02 8.36 3.18
N ARG A 45 2.96 8.64 4.48
CA ARG A 45 2.46 7.70 5.48
C ARG A 45 1.06 8.11 5.89
N PHE A 46 0.11 7.20 5.83
CA PHE A 46 -1.18 7.33 6.50
C PHE A 46 -1.08 6.54 7.80
N ASP A 47 -1.27 7.17 8.95
CA ASP A 47 -1.16 6.45 10.23
C ASP A 47 -2.25 5.39 10.41
N ARG A 48 -3.39 5.62 9.78
CA ARG A 48 -4.51 4.67 9.75
C ARG A 48 -5.19 4.66 8.41
N LEU A 49 -5.57 3.46 7.99
CA LEU A 49 -6.48 3.26 6.89
C LEU A 49 -7.94 3.40 7.37
N PRO A 50 -8.88 3.79 6.49
CA PRO A 50 -10.30 3.84 6.84
C PRO A 50 -10.87 2.53 7.39
N VAL A 51 -10.24 1.41 7.07
CA VAL A 51 -10.57 0.07 7.57
C VAL A 51 -9.32 -0.50 8.22
N GLY A 52 -9.30 -0.63 9.55
CA GLY A 52 -8.21 -1.25 10.31
C GLY A 52 -7.27 -0.27 11.02
N ASP A 53 -6.29 -0.83 11.72
CA ASP A 53 -5.31 -0.11 12.56
C ASP A 53 -3.96 0.13 11.87
N LEU A 54 -3.80 -0.37 10.65
CA LEU A 54 -2.53 -0.36 9.95
C LEU A 54 -2.21 1.01 9.35
N GLY A 55 -0.95 1.41 9.48
CA GLY A 55 -0.39 2.53 8.74
C GLY A 55 0.01 2.13 7.32
N LEU A 56 -0.30 2.96 6.33
CA LEU A 56 0.06 2.73 4.93
C LEU A 56 1.19 3.64 4.50
N LEU A 57 2.19 3.09 3.82
CA LEU A 57 3.17 3.88 3.07
C LEU A 57 2.83 3.89 1.59
N THR A 58 2.98 5.05 0.96
CA THR A 58 2.77 5.18 -0.47
C THR A 58 3.59 6.27 -1.12
N VAL A 59 3.85 6.13 -2.43
CA VAL A 59 4.61 7.14 -3.18
C VAL A 59 3.77 8.40 -3.41
N GLY A 60 2.46 8.26 -3.62
CA GLY A 60 1.62 9.37 -4.00
C GLY A 60 0.12 9.08 -3.97
N PHE A 61 -0.64 9.98 -4.59
CA PHE A 61 -2.07 9.85 -4.79
C PHE A 61 -2.41 9.47 -6.23
N ARG A 62 -3.36 8.55 -6.40
CA ARG A 62 -4.08 8.33 -7.66
C ARG A 62 -5.40 9.09 -7.58
N ILE A 63 -5.43 10.29 -8.14
CA ILE A 63 -6.56 11.24 -8.02
C ILE A 63 -7.58 10.97 -9.14
N THR A 64 -8.60 10.16 -8.85
CA THR A 64 -9.45 9.56 -9.90
C THR A 64 -10.31 10.54 -10.69
N ASP A 65 -10.60 11.72 -10.14
CA ASP A 65 -11.31 12.81 -10.79
C ASP A 65 -10.37 13.85 -11.47
N ARG A 66 -9.05 13.62 -11.45
CA ARG A 66 -8.04 14.41 -12.16
C ARG A 66 -7.12 13.52 -13.01
N PRO A 67 -7.66 12.77 -13.99
CA PRO A 67 -6.89 11.75 -14.73
C PRO A 67 -5.71 12.28 -15.55
N ARG A 68 -5.66 13.60 -15.81
CA ARG A 68 -4.59 14.27 -16.55
C ARG A 68 -3.43 14.74 -15.66
N GLU A 69 -3.59 14.72 -14.34
CA GLU A 69 -2.50 15.01 -13.40
C GLU A 69 -1.34 14.03 -13.65
N LYS A 70 -0.10 14.54 -13.66
CA LYS A 70 1.10 13.83 -14.13
C LYS A 70 1.27 12.47 -13.46
N TRP A 71 1.21 12.40 -12.14
CA TRP A 71 1.40 11.18 -11.38
C TRP A 71 0.18 10.25 -11.44
N THR A 72 -1.02 10.80 -11.43
CA THR A 72 -2.25 10.05 -11.66
C THR A 72 -2.24 9.35 -13.01
N ARG A 73 -1.80 10.02 -14.08
CA ARG A 73 -1.65 9.42 -15.42
C ARG A 73 -0.66 8.25 -15.39
N ARG A 74 0.48 8.42 -14.72
CA ARG A 74 1.51 7.39 -14.53
C ARG A 74 0.97 6.17 -13.78
N PHE A 75 0.28 6.39 -12.67
CA PHE A 75 -0.38 5.33 -11.89
C PHE A 75 -1.47 4.63 -12.70
N ASN A 76 -2.23 5.34 -13.53
CA ASN A 76 -3.19 4.71 -14.45
C ASN A 76 -2.50 3.83 -15.50
N GLN A 77 -1.40 4.30 -16.12
CA GLN A 77 -0.62 3.47 -17.06
C GLN A 77 -0.11 2.19 -16.40
N PHE A 78 0.38 2.27 -15.16
CA PHE A 78 0.74 1.11 -14.35
C PHE A 78 -0.46 0.18 -14.13
N LYS A 79 -1.61 0.73 -13.72
CA LYS A 79 -2.85 -0.02 -13.49
C LYS A 79 -3.31 -0.81 -14.72
N TYR A 80 -3.12 -0.24 -15.90
CA TYR A 80 -3.43 -0.89 -17.19
C TYR A 80 -2.34 -1.87 -17.66
N GLY A 81 -1.32 -2.14 -16.84
CA GLY A 81 -0.29 -3.12 -17.14
C GLY A 81 0.67 -2.70 -18.26
N GLN A 82 0.79 -1.40 -18.56
CA GLN A 82 1.71 -0.94 -19.60
C GLN A 82 3.16 -1.30 -19.20
N PRO A 83 3.91 -2.08 -20.01
CA PRO A 83 5.19 -2.63 -19.59
C PRO A 83 6.22 -1.58 -19.14
N SER A 84 6.27 -0.43 -19.81
CA SER A 84 7.14 0.69 -19.45
C SER A 84 6.75 1.33 -18.11
N ALA A 85 5.45 1.47 -17.84
CA ALA A 85 4.95 2.00 -16.58
C ALA A 85 5.16 1.02 -15.42
N VAL A 86 5.04 -0.29 -15.65
CA VAL A 86 5.37 -1.31 -14.66
C VAL A 86 6.84 -1.22 -14.27
N ARG A 87 7.77 -1.15 -15.24
CA ARG A 87 9.20 -0.96 -14.95
C ARG A 87 9.50 0.38 -14.28
N ALA A 88 8.81 1.45 -14.67
CA ALA A 88 8.98 2.76 -14.04
C ALA A 88 8.53 2.75 -12.58
N ALA A 89 7.39 2.12 -12.29
CA ALA A 89 6.87 2.00 -10.94
C ALA A 89 7.76 1.15 -10.04
N THR A 90 8.30 0.03 -10.53
CA THR A 90 9.24 -0.80 -9.74
C THR A 90 10.47 0.00 -9.37
N ARG A 91 11.11 0.69 -10.33
CA ARG A 91 12.25 1.58 -10.04
C ARG A 91 11.90 2.68 -9.05
N THR A 92 10.74 3.31 -9.21
CA THR A 92 10.29 4.40 -8.33
C THR A 92 10.10 3.89 -6.90
N LEU A 93 9.45 2.75 -6.72
CA LEU A 93 9.25 2.15 -5.40
C LEU A 93 10.59 1.72 -4.78
N CYS A 94 11.48 1.10 -5.55
CA CYS A 94 12.82 0.72 -5.07
C CYS A 94 13.64 1.95 -4.68
N ALA A 95 13.59 3.03 -5.47
CA ALA A 95 14.28 4.29 -5.16
C ALA A 95 13.71 4.98 -3.92
N ALA A 96 12.39 4.92 -3.73
CA ALA A 96 11.76 5.40 -2.50
C ALA A 96 12.25 4.58 -1.29
N PHE A 97 12.38 3.26 -1.44
CA PHE A 97 12.80 2.38 -0.36
C PHE A 97 14.30 2.28 -0.11
N GLY A 98 15.13 2.60 -1.10
CA GLY A 98 16.60 2.59 -0.98
C GLY A 98 17.12 3.57 0.07
N MET A 99 16.28 4.52 0.49
CA MET A 99 16.59 5.48 1.54
C MET A 99 16.11 5.09 2.93
N PHE A 100 15.24 4.09 3.06
CA PHE A 100 14.82 3.60 4.36
C PHE A 100 15.90 2.69 4.96
N ARG A 101 16.25 3.00 6.21
CA ARG A 101 17.01 2.10 7.07
C ARG A 101 16.06 1.55 8.10
N LEU A 102 16.12 0.24 8.29
CA LEU A 102 15.42 -0.44 9.37
C LEU A 102 16.39 -0.54 10.53
N ASP A 103 15.99 -0.05 11.69
CA ASP A 103 16.81 -0.14 12.89
C ASP A 103 16.96 -1.61 13.34
N GLY A 104 18.18 -2.01 13.66
CA GLY A 104 18.48 -3.35 14.17
C GLY A 104 18.50 -4.47 13.13
N ASP A 105 18.45 -4.13 11.84
CA ASP A 105 18.49 -5.07 10.70
C ASP A 105 17.55 -6.29 10.88
N PRO A 106 16.24 -6.05 11.07
CA PRO A 106 15.30 -7.13 11.28
C PRO A 106 15.23 -8.01 10.04
N ARG A 107 14.90 -9.29 10.22
CA ARG A 107 14.52 -10.14 9.09
C ARG A 107 13.29 -9.53 8.41
N VAL A 108 13.38 -9.31 7.10
CA VAL A 108 12.28 -8.76 6.30
C VAL A 108 11.81 -9.78 5.28
N VAL A 109 10.51 -10.00 5.27
CA VAL A 109 9.79 -10.77 4.27
C VAL A 109 8.88 -9.84 3.50
N VAL A 110 8.86 -9.97 2.18
CA VAL A 110 7.95 -9.24 1.30
C VAL A 110 6.92 -10.21 0.74
N VAL A 111 5.66 -9.81 0.82
CA VAL A 111 4.51 -10.49 0.20
C VAL A 111 3.72 -9.49 -0.65
N SER A 112 2.89 -9.96 -1.58
CA SER A 112 1.97 -9.10 -2.33
C SER A 112 0.52 -9.47 -2.11
N SER A 113 -0.37 -8.54 -2.40
CA SER A 113 -1.79 -8.83 -2.54
C SER A 113 -2.06 -9.87 -3.65
N VAL A 114 -3.20 -10.56 -3.54
CA VAL A 114 -3.67 -11.51 -4.56
C VAL A 114 -4.82 -10.84 -5.34
N PRO A 115 -4.76 -10.74 -6.68
CA PRO A 115 -5.84 -10.17 -7.48
C PRO A 115 -7.21 -10.85 -7.22
N SER A 116 -8.34 -10.14 -7.38
CA SER A 116 -9.68 -10.67 -7.06
C SER A 116 -10.01 -12.01 -7.73
N GLY A 117 -9.60 -12.19 -8.98
CA GLY A 117 -9.85 -13.40 -9.76
C GLY A 117 -8.85 -14.55 -9.56
N GLN A 118 -7.92 -14.45 -8.61
CA GLN A 118 -6.85 -15.43 -8.41
C GLN A 118 -6.85 -15.94 -6.97
N ASN A 119 -6.33 -17.17 -6.76
CA ASN A 119 -6.13 -17.73 -5.41
C ASN A 119 -4.71 -17.53 -4.89
N VAL A 120 -3.75 -17.44 -5.80
CA VAL A 120 -2.32 -17.32 -5.52
C VAL A 120 -1.76 -16.19 -6.35
N VAL A 121 -0.68 -15.58 -5.87
CA VAL A 121 0.05 -14.57 -6.64
C VAL A 121 0.64 -15.22 -7.89
N ARG A 122 0.43 -14.58 -9.04
CA ARG A 122 1.20 -14.87 -10.26
C ARG A 122 2.34 -13.86 -10.41
N ASN A 123 3.52 -14.37 -10.76
CA ASN A 123 4.76 -13.57 -10.91
C ASN A 123 4.70 -12.53 -12.05
N ASP A 124 3.69 -12.62 -12.92
CA ASP A 124 3.50 -11.70 -14.05
C ASP A 124 2.63 -10.49 -13.72
N THR A 125 1.98 -10.46 -12.55
CA THR A 125 1.11 -9.35 -12.14
C THR A 125 1.91 -8.09 -11.77
N PRO A 126 1.35 -6.89 -11.99
CA PRO A 126 2.03 -5.65 -11.60
C PRO A 126 2.39 -5.58 -10.11
N ALA A 127 1.49 -5.99 -9.21
CA ALA A 127 1.75 -6.01 -7.76
C ALA A 127 2.87 -6.99 -7.38
N SER A 128 2.89 -8.20 -7.97
CA SER A 128 3.97 -9.16 -7.74
C SER A 128 5.32 -8.63 -8.22
N LYS A 129 5.36 -7.95 -9.38
CA LYS A 129 6.57 -7.31 -9.91
C LYS A 129 7.07 -6.18 -9.02
N LEU A 130 6.17 -5.38 -8.43
CA LEU A 130 6.55 -4.37 -7.43
C LEU A 130 7.20 -5.03 -6.22
N ALA A 131 6.56 -6.07 -5.69
CA ALA A 131 7.00 -6.73 -4.47
C ALA A 131 8.33 -7.46 -4.65
N SER A 132 8.51 -8.21 -5.74
CA SER A 132 9.76 -8.92 -6.03
C SER A 132 10.92 -7.97 -6.33
N ALA A 133 10.67 -6.87 -7.06
CA ALA A 133 11.69 -5.86 -7.31
C ALA A 133 12.11 -5.15 -6.01
N LEU A 134 11.15 -4.80 -5.16
CA LEU A 134 11.44 -4.20 -3.86
C LEU A 134 12.28 -5.13 -3.00
N ALA A 135 11.88 -6.40 -2.87
CA ALA A 135 12.61 -7.41 -2.11
C ALA A 135 14.05 -7.58 -2.64
N GLY A 136 14.20 -7.77 -3.94
CA GLY A 136 15.50 -7.93 -4.59
C GLY A 136 16.42 -6.73 -4.39
N SER A 137 15.88 -5.50 -4.49
CA SER A 137 16.66 -4.27 -4.30
C SER A 137 17.17 -4.04 -2.87
N ARG A 138 16.68 -4.82 -1.91
CA ARG A 138 17.03 -4.70 -0.48
C ARG A 138 17.65 -5.97 0.10
N GLY A 139 17.79 -7.03 -0.71
CA GLY A 139 18.21 -8.34 -0.23
C GLY A 139 17.20 -9.01 0.72
N TRP A 140 15.93 -8.62 0.65
CA TRP A 140 14.87 -9.20 1.47
C TRP A 140 14.28 -10.46 0.85
N GLU A 141 13.65 -11.28 1.68
CA GLU A 141 13.04 -12.54 1.24
C GLU A 141 11.71 -12.28 0.54
N TRP A 142 11.56 -12.75 -0.70
CA TRP A 142 10.31 -12.65 -1.47
C TRP A 142 9.50 -13.95 -1.35
N LEU A 143 8.29 -13.89 -0.77
CA LEU A 143 7.44 -15.06 -0.56
C LEU A 143 6.10 -14.96 -1.34
N PRO A 144 6.10 -15.24 -2.67
CA PRO A 144 4.93 -15.04 -3.53
C PRO A 144 3.71 -15.90 -3.16
N HIS A 145 3.92 -17.08 -2.60
CA HIS A 145 2.86 -18.05 -2.34
C HIS A 145 2.43 -18.10 -0.87
N HIS A 146 2.99 -17.22 -0.05
CA HIS A 146 2.77 -17.22 1.37
C HIS A 146 1.41 -16.64 1.75
N VAL A 147 0.91 -15.70 0.95
CA VAL A 147 -0.45 -15.19 1.05
C VAL A 147 -1.27 -15.79 -0.09
N THR A 148 -2.37 -16.42 0.27
CA THR A 148 -3.38 -16.95 -0.66
C THR A 148 -4.74 -16.34 -0.36
N LYS A 149 -5.70 -16.55 -1.24
CA LYS A 149 -7.04 -16.01 -1.08
C LYS A 149 -8.10 -16.88 -1.73
N ASP A 150 -9.31 -16.85 -1.22
CA ASP A 150 -10.49 -17.27 -1.97
C ASP A 150 -10.83 -16.29 -3.09
N ARG A 151 -11.14 -16.81 -4.28
CA ARG A 151 -11.58 -15.96 -5.39
C ARG A 151 -12.86 -15.24 -5.03
N HIS A 152 -12.95 -13.97 -5.40
CA HIS A 152 -14.15 -13.18 -5.26
C HIS A 152 -14.37 -12.30 -6.50
N PRO A 153 -15.59 -11.85 -6.78
CA PRO A 153 -15.85 -10.90 -7.85
C PRO A 153 -15.00 -9.64 -7.73
N SER A 154 -14.78 -8.97 -8.87
CA SER A 154 -14.14 -7.66 -8.87
C SER A 154 -14.91 -6.69 -7.97
N LEU A 155 -14.20 -5.94 -7.14
CA LEU A 155 -14.80 -4.87 -6.32
C LEU A 155 -15.24 -3.66 -7.16
N THR A 156 -14.95 -3.68 -8.46
CA THR A 156 -15.35 -2.62 -9.39
C THR A 156 -16.85 -2.66 -9.59
N GLY A 157 -17.54 -1.54 -9.32
CA GLY A 157 -18.99 -1.42 -9.50
C GLY A 157 -19.82 -1.72 -8.25
N ILE A 158 -19.22 -2.21 -7.16
CA ILE A 158 -19.91 -2.32 -5.87
C ILE A 158 -20.07 -0.90 -5.30
N ALA A 159 -21.32 -0.44 -5.17
CA ALA A 159 -21.64 0.94 -4.80
C ALA A 159 -21.43 1.22 -3.31
N SER A 160 -21.72 0.24 -2.45
CA SER A 160 -21.59 0.36 -0.99
C SER A 160 -20.16 0.09 -0.55
N ALA A 161 -19.65 0.98 0.30
CA ALA A 161 -18.33 0.84 0.89
C ALA A 161 -18.28 -0.40 1.81
N ALA A 162 -19.33 -0.60 2.62
CA ALA A 162 -19.45 -1.77 3.51
C ALA A 162 -19.45 -3.09 2.73
N ASP A 163 -20.15 -3.14 1.60
CA ASP A 163 -20.25 -4.35 0.77
C ASP A 163 -18.88 -4.71 0.16
N ARG A 164 -18.08 -3.68 -0.19
CA ARG A 164 -16.70 -3.89 -0.67
C ARG A 164 -15.81 -4.48 0.41
N ASP A 165 -15.93 -4.01 1.64
CA ASP A 165 -15.14 -4.53 2.75
C ASP A 165 -15.55 -5.97 3.06
N ALA A 166 -16.86 -6.24 3.16
CA ALA A 166 -17.40 -7.58 3.39
C ALA A 166 -17.06 -8.59 2.29
N THR A 167 -16.85 -8.13 1.05
CA THR A 167 -16.44 -9.02 -0.05
C THR A 167 -15.01 -9.56 0.15
N VAL A 168 -14.15 -8.79 0.84
CA VAL A 168 -12.74 -9.15 1.08
C VAL A 168 -12.54 -9.79 2.44
N ASP A 169 -13.37 -9.47 3.42
CA ASP A 169 -13.24 -9.96 4.79
C ASP A 169 -13.18 -11.51 4.87
N GLY A 170 -12.19 -12.01 5.60
CA GLY A 170 -11.98 -13.44 5.82
C GLY A 170 -11.55 -14.22 4.57
N LYS A 171 -11.13 -13.54 3.47
CA LYS A 171 -10.78 -14.23 2.22
C LYS A 171 -9.31 -14.59 2.14
N TYR A 172 -8.44 -13.83 2.80
CA TYR A 172 -7.01 -14.08 2.79
C TYR A 172 -6.62 -15.12 3.85
N LEU A 173 -5.66 -15.96 3.47
CA LEU A 173 -4.98 -16.94 4.31
C LEU A 173 -3.47 -16.75 4.16
N ALA A 174 -2.73 -16.93 5.25
CA ALA A 174 -1.27 -16.89 5.25
C ALA A 174 -0.71 -18.24 5.70
N ALA A 175 0.43 -18.65 5.16
CA ALA A 175 1.19 -19.78 5.70
C ALA A 175 2.00 -19.34 6.93
N PRO A 176 2.59 -20.26 7.70
CA PRO A 176 3.62 -19.92 8.70
C PRO A 176 4.95 -19.51 8.05
N ILE A 177 5.58 -18.46 8.56
CA ILE A 177 6.93 -18.00 8.24
C ILE A 177 7.81 -18.61 9.33
N GLY A 178 8.57 -19.65 8.98
CA GLY A 178 9.49 -20.28 9.93
C GLY A 178 10.60 -19.33 10.37
N GLY A 179 11.11 -19.48 11.59
CA GLY A 179 12.19 -18.66 12.17
C GLY A 179 11.68 -17.57 13.12
N GLU A 180 12.60 -16.72 13.58
CA GLU A 180 12.28 -15.64 14.52
C GLU A 180 11.40 -14.56 13.88
N PRO A 181 10.49 -13.93 14.65
CA PRO A 181 9.67 -12.82 14.17
C PRO A 181 10.50 -11.65 13.64
N GLY A 182 10.00 -11.06 12.56
CA GLY A 182 10.59 -9.88 11.94
C GLY A 182 9.50 -8.97 11.37
N LEU A 183 9.77 -8.39 10.21
CA LEU A 183 8.86 -7.49 9.51
C LEU A 183 8.31 -8.13 8.24
N VAL A 184 6.99 -8.13 8.07
CA VAL A 184 6.32 -8.44 6.81
C VAL A 184 5.92 -7.15 6.09
N ILE A 185 6.49 -6.92 4.92
CA ILE A 185 6.07 -5.85 4.01
C ILE A 185 5.01 -6.40 3.06
N VAL A 186 3.80 -5.86 3.14
CA VAL A 186 2.69 -6.23 2.26
C VAL A 186 2.57 -5.21 1.15
N VAL A 187 2.81 -5.62 -0.09
CA VAL A 187 2.79 -4.73 -1.26
C VAL A 187 1.51 -4.90 -2.08
N ASP A 188 0.85 -3.80 -2.39
CA ASP A 188 -0.27 -3.76 -3.34
C ASP A 188 -0.06 -2.66 -4.40
N ASP A 189 -0.85 -2.67 -5.47
CA ASP A 189 -0.81 -1.59 -6.45
C ASP A 189 -1.36 -0.29 -5.88
N PHE A 190 -2.60 -0.31 -5.40
CA PHE A 190 -3.33 0.87 -4.97
C PHE A 190 -4.19 0.59 -3.75
N CYS A 191 -4.02 1.41 -2.72
CA CYS A 191 -4.95 1.39 -1.60
C CYS A 191 -6.16 2.28 -1.88
N THR A 192 -7.39 1.82 -1.66
CA THR A 192 -8.56 2.72 -1.61
C THR A 192 -9.03 2.94 -0.17
N ARG A 193 -9.31 1.87 0.58
CA ARG A 193 -9.81 1.95 1.96
C ARG A 193 -9.02 1.11 2.97
N GLY A 194 -8.16 0.23 2.47
CA GLY A 194 -7.33 -0.64 3.31
C GLY A 194 -7.89 -2.03 3.59
N ALA A 195 -9.14 -2.35 3.22
CA ALA A 195 -9.73 -3.66 3.46
C ALA A 195 -8.83 -4.85 3.04
N THR A 196 -8.19 -4.76 1.88
CA THR A 196 -7.21 -5.76 1.42
C THR A 196 -6.01 -5.90 2.35
N PHE A 197 -5.40 -4.79 2.77
CA PHE A 197 -4.28 -4.82 3.71
C PHE A 197 -4.70 -5.36 5.07
N THR A 198 -5.88 -4.95 5.55
CA THR A 198 -6.41 -5.36 6.85
C THR A 198 -6.68 -6.86 6.88
N ASP A 199 -7.27 -7.43 5.83
CA ASP A 199 -7.54 -8.86 5.81
C ASP A 199 -6.25 -9.69 5.59
N ILE A 200 -5.30 -9.22 4.79
CA ILE A 200 -3.96 -9.84 4.69
C ILE A 200 -3.25 -9.80 6.06
N ALA A 201 -3.28 -8.66 6.74
CA ALA A 201 -2.64 -8.52 8.04
C ALA A 201 -3.28 -9.40 9.11
N ARG A 202 -4.61 -9.52 9.10
CA ARG A 202 -5.33 -10.50 9.93
C ARG A 202 -4.78 -11.91 9.70
N ALA A 203 -4.76 -12.36 8.44
CA ALA A 203 -4.29 -13.69 8.08
C ALA A 203 -2.83 -13.94 8.50
N ILE A 204 -1.96 -12.95 8.31
CA ILE A 204 -0.55 -13.02 8.74
C ILE A 204 -0.48 -13.09 10.27
N ARG A 205 -1.16 -12.19 11.02
CA ARG A 205 -1.14 -12.17 12.50
C ARG A 205 -1.63 -13.49 13.09
N GLU A 206 -2.65 -14.11 12.51
CA GLU A 206 -3.18 -15.41 12.93
C GLU A 206 -2.16 -16.55 12.75
N SER A 207 -1.42 -16.54 11.65
CA SER A 207 -0.48 -17.64 11.30
C SER A 207 0.96 -17.38 11.75
N ASN A 208 1.29 -16.13 12.07
CA ASN A 208 2.64 -15.62 12.33
C ASN A 208 2.63 -14.65 13.52
N PRO A 209 2.30 -15.11 14.73
CA PRO A 209 2.24 -14.25 15.90
C PRO A 209 3.60 -13.58 16.15
N GLY A 210 3.56 -12.28 16.50
CA GLY A 210 4.76 -11.49 16.79
C GLY A 210 5.42 -10.82 15.59
N TRP A 211 5.03 -11.15 14.35
CA TRP A 211 5.52 -10.45 13.17
C TRP A 211 4.90 -9.05 13.05
N GLU A 212 5.75 -8.05 12.81
CA GLU A 212 5.31 -6.70 12.47
C GLU A 212 4.83 -6.66 11.02
N ILE A 213 3.87 -5.79 10.70
CA ILE A 213 3.27 -5.72 9.36
C ILE A 213 3.28 -4.27 8.87
N GLN A 214 3.90 -4.03 7.72
CA GLN A 214 3.93 -2.72 7.08
C GLN A 214 3.30 -2.78 5.68
N PRO A 215 2.06 -2.28 5.51
CA PRO A 215 1.45 -2.05 4.22
C PRO A 215 2.20 -1.02 3.38
N VAL A 216 2.37 -1.34 2.09
CA VAL A 216 3.01 -0.48 1.09
C VAL A 216 2.17 -0.54 -0.18
N SER A 217 1.89 0.63 -0.77
CA SER A 217 1.25 0.70 -2.08
C SER A 217 1.91 1.74 -2.97
N LEU A 218 1.80 1.58 -4.29
CA LEU A 218 2.32 2.58 -5.22
C LEU A 218 1.58 3.92 -5.06
N ALA A 219 0.25 3.89 -4.94
CA ALA A 219 -0.52 5.10 -4.66
C ALA A 219 -1.76 4.86 -3.78
N LYS A 220 -2.12 5.86 -2.97
CA LYS A 220 -3.46 5.95 -2.35
C LYS A 220 -4.46 6.48 -3.37
N THR A 221 -5.52 5.73 -3.65
CA THR A 221 -6.64 6.16 -4.50
C THR A 221 -7.52 7.13 -3.72
N GLU A 222 -7.75 8.30 -4.32
CA GLU A 222 -8.50 9.41 -3.75
C GLU A 222 -9.34 10.14 -4.83
N ARG A 223 -10.19 11.05 -4.37
CA ARG A 223 -10.91 12.03 -5.20
C ARG A 223 -10.71 13.42 -4.63
N ALA A 224 -10.28 14.36 -5.46
CA ALA A 224 -10.11 15.75 -5.04
C ALA A 224 -11.43 16.35 -4.54
N ALA A 225 -12.57 15.93 -5.09
CA ALA A 225 -13.90 16.36 -4.66
C ALA A 225 -14.23 16.05 -3.18
N TYR A 226 -13.52 15.11 -2.54
CA TYR A 226 -13.76 14.73 -1.14
C TYR A 226 -12.78 15.39 -0.16
N TRP A 227 -11.89 16.26 -0.65
CA TRP A 227 -10.87 16.91 0.16
C TRP A 227 -11.24 18.37 0.44
N LYS A 228 -11.06 18.82 1.69
CA LYS A 228 -11.30 20.22 2.11
C LYS A 228 -10.17 21.18 1.70
N GLY A 229 -9.21 20.73 0.88
CA GLY A 229 -8.05 21.49 0.43
C GLY A 229 -7.50 20.93 -0.89
N GLU A 230 -6.29 21.36 -1.26
CA GLU A 230 -5.67 20.90 -2.50
C GLU A 230 -5.08 19.49 -2.34
N LEU A 231 -5.72 18.50 -2.97
CA LEU A 231 -5.13 17.18 -3.17
C LEU A 231 -4.15 17.22 -4.36
N THR A 232 -2.86 17.06 -4.08
CA THR A 232 -1.80 17.19 -5.09
C THR A 232 -0.64 16.21 -4.84
N ASN A 233 0.05 15.86 -5.93
CA ASN A 233 1.28 15.07 -5.93
C ASN A 233 2.55 15.95 -5.98
N ALA A 234 2.44 17.25 -5.71
CA ALA A 234 3.58 18.17 -5.67
C ALA A 234 4.61 17.82 -4.58
N HIS A 235 4.23 17.04 -3.58
CA HIS A 235 5.12 16.54 -2.55
C HIS A 235 6.08 15.44 -3.06
N ILE A 236 5.82 14.85 -4.23
CA ILE A 236 6.66 13.77 -4.76
C ILE A 236 7.98 14.37 -5.27
N PRO A 237 9.12 14.01 -4.68
CA PRO A 237 10.40 14.64 -4.97
C PRO A 237 10.95 14.30 -6.36
N ASP A 238 11.78 15.19 -6.91
CA ASP A 238 12.31 15.11 -8.28
C ASP A 238 13.10 13.83 -8.57
N TYR A 239 13.78 13.25 -7.58
CA TYR A 239 14.51 12.00 -7.80
C TYR A 239 13.56 10.81 -8.04
N LEU A 240 12.36 10.78 -7.45
CA LEU A 240 11.35 9.76 -7.77
C LEU A 240 10.77 10.00 -9.17
N ASP A 241 10.64 11.26 -9.58
CA ASP A 241 10.30 11.62 -10.94
C ASP A 241 11.37 11.14 -11.96
N ALA A 242 12.64 11.28 -11.60
CA ALA A 242 13.78 10.78 -12.37
C ALA A 242 13.83 9.25 -12.40
N ALA A 243 13.61 8.56 -11.26
CA ALA A 243 13.49 7.11 -11.20
C ALA A 243 12.37 6.58 -12.11
N TRP A 244 11.22 7.26 -12.13
CA TRP A 244 10.12 6.93 -13.03
C TRP A 244 10.57 7.04 -14.50
N ARG A 245 11.21 8.15 -14.88
CA ARG A 245 11.76 8.35 -16.24
C ARG A 245 12.83 7.32 -16.63
N GLY A 246 13.45 6.65 -15.66
CA GLY A 246 14.56 5.74 -15.88
C GLY A 246 15.88 6.48 -16.02
N ASP A 247 16.04 7.57 -15.28
CA ASP A 247 17.30 8.31 -15.20
C ASP A 247 18.38 7.43 -14.55
N PRO A 248 19.52 7.19 -15.23
CA PRO A 248 20.60 6.35 -14.71
C PRO A 248 21.25 6.93 -13.46
N ALA A 249 21.16 8.24 -13.20
CA ALA A 249 21.69 8.85 -11.99
C ALA A 249 20.91 8.45 -10.72
N VAL A 250 19.68 7.95 -10.88
CA VAL A 250 18.83 7.41 -9.80
C VAL A 250 18.75 5.89 -9.90
N ALA A 251 19.65 5.26 -10.66
CA ALA A 251 19.74 3.82 -10.69
C ALA A 251 20.05 3.32 -9.28
N SER A 252 19.03 2.69 -8.68
CA SER A 252 19.24 1.76 -7.60
C SER A 252 20.30 0.77 -8.07
N PRO A 253 21.36 0.47 -7.31
CA PRO A 253 22.48 -0.37 -7.75
C PRO A 253 22.11 -1.85 -8.00
N PHE A 254 20.82 -2.14 -8.15
CA PHE A 254 20.21 -3.47 -8.16
C PHE A 254 19.41 -3.77 -9.45
N PHE A 255 19.64 -3.03 -10.54
CA PHE A 255 19.12 -3.34 -11.87
C PHE A 255 20.23 -3.57 -12.89
#